data_AF-A0A812MWT5-F1
#
_entry.id   AF-A0A812MWT5-F1
#
_cell.length_a   1.000
_cell.length_b   1.000
_cell.length_c   1.000
_cell.angle_alpha   90.00
_cell.angle_beta   90.00
_cell.angle_gamma   90.00
#
_symmetry.space_group_name_H-M   'P 1'
#
loop_
_entity.id
_entity.type
_entity.pdbx_description
1 polymer ?
#
loop_
_entity_poly.entity_id
_entity_poly.type
_entity_poly.pdbx_seq_one_letter_code
_entity_poly.pdbx_strand_id
1 'polypeptide(L)'
;MRLQWWMCGLFWCLAPGVALKHRGRVEHCHIFTMWNYSRPVPEYIHLNLQSWELASQGRCGKPVLINRTNVRHWIPDAPEELFRLPYEAAESDAIRYALIYHNGGVYMDTDFLAIDMTSIIDRIQDHDIITYTAEGQKFEKGQFSSNFLAGRKGSKVMGAIWKSQKEHMQHHCPKDMVPKSGMCCYDDPSVPCSVRWAGVGEGISHPALQTLFRAKEPFKSYIFDGDESFVPTGLVEVLKRKLSVSDALAYWERRSVKQPLQRKLYHLFNSQGFADAYSCYDLTADNTTVAGALYKRSQVKRSIAAHDGPTSKCANDGGLCRCTGNVFYGRRFVCGGTQQTDLAGLLETQHFSKAVASEIRCGAQDFGGDPLFGVAKHCICVQL
;
A
#
# COMPACT_ATOMS: atom_id res chain seq x y z
N MET A 1 -48.32 5.89 -60.51
CA MET A 1 -47.73 6.10 -59.17
C MET A 1 -46.61 5.07 -58.97
N ARG A 2 -45.35 5.48 -59.03
CA ARG A 2 -44.17 4.61 -58.82
C ARG A 2 -43.54 5.01 -57.49
N LEU A 3 -43.57 4.11 -56.49
CA LEU A 3 -42.81 4.23 -55.25
C LEU A 3 -41.35 3.82 -55.53
N GLN A 4 -40.42 4.71 -55.23
CA GLN A 4 -38.99 4.48 -55.38
C GLN A 4 -38.37 4.41 -53.98
N TRP A 5 -37.88 3.21 -53.63
CA TRP A 5 -37.19 2.89 -52.39
C TRP A 5 -35.85 3.62 -52.31
N TRP A 6 -35.61 4.34 -51.21
CA TRP A 6 -34.29 4.87 -50.86
C TRP A 6 -33.65 3.95 -49.81
N MET A 7 -32.64 3.18 -50.24
CA MET A 7 -31.70 2.52 -49.33
C MET A 7 -30.57 3.50 -49.00
N CYS A 8 -30.59 4.08 -47.81
CA CYS A 8 -29.42 4.76 -47.24
C CYS A 8 -28.48 3.72 -46.63
N GLY A 9 -27.36 3.45 -47.30
CA GLY A 9 -26.27 2.65 -46.76
C GLY A 9 -25.54 3.41 -45.64
N LEU A 10 -25.67 2.93 -44.40
CA LEU A 10 -24.76 3.31 -43.31
C LEU A 10 -23.41 2.61 -43.53
N PHE A 11 -22.43 3.35 -44.06
CA PHE A 11 -21.03 2.98 -43.95
C PHE A 11 -20.56 3.28 -42.51
N TRP A 12 -20.42 2.22 -41.70
CA TRP A 12 -19.65 2.28 -40.46
C TRP A 12 -18.17 2.45 -40.81
N CYS A 13 -17.67 3.68 -40.74
CA CYS A 13 -16.23 3.93 -40.68
C CYS A 13 -15.71 3.42 -39.32
N LEU A 14 -15.20 2.19 -39.30
CA LEU A 14 -14.42 1.67 -38.18
C LEU A 14 -13.19 2.57 -38.00
N ALA A 15 -13.20 3.40 -36.94
CA ALA A 15 -12.04 4.17 -36.57
C ALA A 15 -10.84 3.22 -36.35
N PRO A 16 -9.65 3.53 -36.90
CA PRO A 16 -8.48 2.68 -36.74
C PRO A 16 -8.23 2.45 -35.25
N GLY A 17 -8.26 1.18 -34.86
CA GLY A 17 -8.11 0.76 -33.48
C GLY A 17 -6.86 1.37 -32.88
N VAL A 18 -7.05 2.21 -31.86
CA VAL A 18 -5.95 2.71 -31.03
C VAL A 18 -5.34 1.48 -30.38
N ALA A 19 -4.22 1.01 -30.92
CA ALA A 19 -3.45 -0.06 -30.32
C ALA A 19 -3.09 0.38 -28.90
N LEU A 20 -3.72 -0.25 -27.91
CA LEU A 20 -3.36 -0.13 -26.50
C LEU A 20 -1.92 -0.62 -26.38
N LYS A 21 -0.97 0.31 -26.49
CA LYS A 21 0.43 0.06 -26.16
C LYS A 21 0.43 -0.37 -24.70
N HIS A 22 0.58 -1.67 -24.46
CA HIS A 22 0.87 -2.18 -23.13
C HIS A 22 2.11 -1.42 -22.65
N ARG A 23 1.90 -0.47 -21.72
CA ARG A 23 2.99 0.24 -21.08
C ARG A 23 3.74 -0.83 -20.30
N GLY A 24 4.93 -1.16 -20.77
CA GLY A 24 5.80 -2.16 -20.17
C GLY A 24 6.03 -1.88 -18.68
N ARG A 25 6.57 -2.89 -17.99
CA ARG A 25 6.94 -2.76 -16.58
C ARG A 25 7.77 -1.50 -16.39
N VAL A 26 7.38 -0.68 -15.41
CA VAL A 26 8.13 0.50 -15.06
C VAL A 26 9.40 0.02 -14.36
N GLU A 27 10.56 0.23 -14.98
CA GLU A 27 11.83 -0.09 -14.35
C GLU A 27 11.89 0.62 -12.99
N HIS A 28 12.19 -0.15 -11.94
CA HIS A 28 12.34 0.33 -10.57
C HIS A 28 11.07 0.78 -9.82
N CYS A 29 9.87 0.29 -10.17
CA CYS A 29 8.73 0.48 -9.26
C CYS A 29 8.79 -0.49 -8.05
N HIS A 30 9.23 0.02 -6.91
CA HIS A 30 9.16 -0.63 -5.60
C HIS A 30 8.06 0.01 -4.75
N ILE A 31 7.37 -0.79 -3.94
CA ILE A 31 6.45 -0.32 -2.90
C ILE A 31 7.08 -0.68 -1.56
N PHE A 32 7.42 0.32 -0.74
CA PHE A 32 8.08 0.15 0.55
C PHE A 32 7.12 0.40 1.70
N THR A 33 7.35 -0.29 2.82
CA THR A 33 6.73 0.01 4.11
C THR A 33 7.70 -0.36 5.23
N MET A 34 7.67 0.37 6.34
CA MET A 34 8.29 -0.09 7.58
C MET A 34 7.57 -1.35 8.09
N TRP A 35 8.33 -2.30 8.64
CA TRP A 35 7.85 -3.60 9.06
C TRP A 35 8.60 -4.13 10.29
N ASN A 36 8.10 -3.80 11.47
CA ASN A 36 8.59 -4.30 12.74
C ASN A 36 7.47 -4.94 13.60
N TYR A 37 6.45 -5.50 12.95
CA TYR A 37 5.33 -6.14 13.66
C TYR A 37 5.78 -7.38 14.43
N SER A 38 5.39 -7.45 15.71
CA SER A 38 5.39 -8.70 16.46
C SER A 38 4.34 -9.66 15.88
N ARG A 39 4.54 -10.97 16.07
CA ARG A 39 3.58 -11.98 15.61
C ARG A 39 2.50 -12.22 16.68
N PRO A 40 1.23 -12.39 16.30
CA PRO A 40 0.68 -12.33 14.94
C PRO A 40 0.45 -10.91 14.44
N VAL A 41 0.61 -10.70 13.14
CA VAL A 41 0.32 -9.40 12.49
C VAL A 41 -1.19 -9.25 12.32
N PRO A 42 -1.78 -8.07 12.61
CA PRO A 42 -3.19 -7.80 12.34
C PRO A 42 -3.61 -8.12 10.91
N GLU A 43 -4.74 -8.81 10.75
CA GLU A 43 -5.19 -9.32 9.46
C GLU A 43 -5.43 -8.23 8.40
N TYR A 44 -5.93 -7.06 8.81
CA TYR A 44 -6.16 -5.94 7.90
C TYR A 44 -4.85 -5.45 7.24
N ILE A 45 -3.71 -5.60 7.90
CA ILE A 45 -2.40 -5.24 7.33
C ILE A 45 -2.06 -6.17 6.17
N HIS A 46 -2.31 -7.48 6.33
CA HIS A 46 -2.13 -8.43 5.24
C HIS A 46 -3.03 -8.11 4.05
N LEU A 47 -4.29 -7.77 4.31
CA LEU A 47 -5.25 -7.37 3.28
C LEU A 47 -4.81 -6.07 2.57
N ASN A 48 -4.26 -5.10 3.32
CA ASN A 48 -3.72 -3.87 2.75
C ASN A 48 -2.52 -4.15 1.84
N LEU A 49 -1.53 -4.94 2.28
CA LEU A 49 -0.39 -5.32 1.43
C LEU A 49 -0.84 -6.03 0.15
N GLN A 50 -1.82 -6.93 0.26
CA GLN A 50 -2.40 -7.61 -0.90
C GLN A 50 -3.10 -6.61 -1.85
N SER A 51 -3.82 -5.62 -1.31
CA SER A 51 -4.46 -4.58 -2.11
C SER A 51 -3.45 -3.78 -2.92
N TRP A 52 -2.24 -3.53 -2.39
CA TRP A 52 -1.19 -2.80 -3.10
C TRP A 52 -0.66 -3.59 -4.30
N GLU A 53 -0.45 -4.89 -4.12
CA GLU A 53 -0.04 -5.78 -5.22
C GLU A 53 -1.08 -5.78 -6.34
N LEU A 54 -2.36 -5.93 -5.99
CA LEU A 54 -3.46 -5.94 -6.96
C LEU A 54 -3.63 -4.58 -7.66
N ALA A 55 -3.66 -3.49 -6.89
CA ALA A 55 -3.84 -2.14 -7.40
C ALA A 55 -2.66 -1.68 -8.28
N SER A 56 -1.48 -2.29 -8.14
CA SER A 56 -0.33 -2.06 -9.01
C SER A 56 -0.41 -2.78 -10.36
N GLN A 57 -1.32 -3.75 -10.51
CA GLN A 57 -1.51 -4.55 -11.72
C GLN A 57 -0.22 -5.22 -12.23
N GLY A 58 0.68 -5.59 -11.30
CA GLY A 58 1.98 -6.20 -11.63
C GLY A 58 3.00 -5.24 -12.24
N ARG A 59 2.70 -3.94 -12.30
CA ARG A 59 3.64 -2.90 -12.79
C ARG A 59 4.74 -2.60 -11.78
N CYS A 60 4.53 -2.94 -10.51
CA CYS A 60 5.52 -2.83 -9.44
C CYS A 60 5.93 -4.22 -8.93
N GLY A 61 7.09 -4.31 -8.29
CA GLY A 61 7.47 -5.50 -7.54
C GLY A 61 6.54 -5.72 -6.33
N LYS A 62 6.70 -6.87 -5.66
CA LYS A 62 6.06 -7.10 -4.36
C LYS A 62 6.45 -6.02 -3.34
N PRO A 63 5.60 -5.72 -2.35
CA PRO A 63 5.95 -4.83 -1.26
C PRO A 63 7.26 -5.27 -0.59
N VAL A 64 8.16 -4.31 -0.41
CA VAL A 64 9.43 -4.48 0.27
C VAL A 64 9.23 -4.10 1.73
N LEU A 65 9.33 -5.10 2.60
CA LEU A 65 9.15 -4.95 4.04
C LEU A 65 10.48 -4.50 4.65
N ILE A 66 10.60 -3.21 4.97
CA ILE A 66 11.81 -2.60 5.50
C ILE A 66 11.85 -2.78 7.02
N ASN A 67 13.01 -3.16 7.55
CA ASN A 67 13.26 -3.27 8.98
C ASN A 67 14.73 -2.94 9.28
N ARG A 68 15.10 -2.97 10.56
CA ARG A 68 16.47 -2.65 10.98
C ARG A 68 17.56 -3.56 10.38
N THR A 69 17.23 -4.79 9.98
CA THR A 69 18.24 -5.74 9.44
C THR A 69 18.50 -5.56 7.95
N ASN A 70 17.57 -4.98 7.20
CA ASN A 70 17.71 -4.77 5.76
C ASN A 70 17.75 -3.30 5.32
N VAL A 71 17.47 -2.34 6.20
CA VAL A 71 17.38 -0.92 5.82
C VAL A 71 18.65 -0.38 5.16
N ARG A 72 19.85 -0.79 5.60
CA ARG A 72 21.13 -0.37 5.00
C ARG A 72 21.34 -0.87 3.58
N HIS A 73 20.69 -1.96 3.20
CA HIS A 73 20.72 -2.43 1.81
C HIS A 73 20.02 -1.43 0.88
N TRP A 74 18.94 -0.79 1.38
CA TRP A 74 18.12 0.13 0.60
C TRP A 74 18.50 1.61 0.79
N ILE A 75 19.11 1.95 1.93
CA ILE A 75 19.62 3.28 2.29
C ILE A 75 21.09 3.12 2.72
N PRO A 76 22.03 3.06 1.76
CA PRO A 76 23.44 2.78 2.07
C PRO A 76 24.12 3.89 2.88
N ASP A 77 23.58 5.11 2.86
CA ASP A 77 24.08 6.27 3.61
C ASP A 77 23.28 6.54 4.91
N ALA A 78 22.56 5.54 5.42
CA ALA A 78 21.84 5.64 6.69
C ALA A 78 22.83 5.90 7.85
N PRO A 79 22.68 7.00 8.61
CA PRO A 79 23.56 7.30 9.73
C PRO A 79 23.27 6.38 10.94
N GLU A 80 24.23 6.21 11.85
CA GLU A 80 24.05 5.34 13.04
C GLU A 80 22.90 5.82 13.94
N GLU A 81 22.67 7.13 13.98
CA GLU A 81 21.62 7.77 14.76
C GLU A 81 20.21 7.32 14.35
N LEU A 82 20.02 6.89 13.08
CA LEU A 82 18.77 6.30 12.62
C LEU A 82 18.37 5.07 13.47
N PHE A 83 19.33 4.25 13.86
CA PHE A 83 19.12 3.02 14.62
C PHE A 83 18.97 3.27 16.13
N ARG A 84 19.17 4.52 16.55
CA ARG A 84 19.00 5.00 17.92
C ARG A 84 17.69 5.76 18.11
N LEU A 85 16.86 5.87 17.08
CA LEU A 85 15.53 6.46 17.21
C LEU A 85 14.68 5.64 18.20
N PRO A 86 13.92 6.30 19.09
CA PRO A 86 13.34 5.65 20.26
C PRO A 86 12.10 4.80 19.96
N TYR A 87 11.49 4.95 18.78
CA TYR A 87 10.29 4.20 18.38
C TYR A 87 10.16 4.10 16.85
N GLU A 88 9.46 3.07 16.39
CA GLU A 88 9.35 2.69 14.99
C GLU A 88 8.68 3.75 14.10
N ALA A 89 7.76 4.54 14.65
CA ALA A 89 7.15 5.65 13.88
C ALA A 89 8.18 6.73 13.52
N ALA A 90 9.13 7.06 14.41
CA ALA A 90 10.20 7.99 14.10
C ALA A 90 11.18 7.42 13.06
N GLU A 91 11.43 6.11 13.12
CA GLU A 91 12.23 5.43 12.08
C GLU A 91 11.52 5.48 10.73
N SER A 92 10.22 5.13 10.69
CA SER A 92 9.34 5.22 9.51
C SER A 92 9.37 6.63 8.90
N ASP A 93 9.26 7.67 9.74
CA ASP A 93 9.38 9.08 9.36
C ASP A 93 10.70 9.42 8.66
N ALA A 94 11.82 8.84 9.12
CA ALA A 94 13.13 9.07 8.50
C ALA A 94 13.29 8.29 7.19
N ILE A 95 13.03 6.97 7.21
CA ILE A 95 13.41 6.10 6.09
C ILE A 95 12.58 6.36 4.83
N ARG A 96 11.34 6.84 4.95
CA ARG A 96 10.43 6.98 3.81
C ARG A 96 10.97 7.90 2.71
N TYR A 97 11.62 9.01 3.09
CA TYR A 97 12.21 9.93 2.11
C TYR A 97 13.48 9.35 1.49
N ALA A 98 14.32 8.73 2.31
CA ALA A 98 15.56 8.11 1.87
C ALA A 98 15.31 6.95 0.88
N LEU A 99 14.34 6.09 1.16
CA LEU A 99 13.96 4.97 0.28
C LEU A 99 13.59 5.47 -1.11
N ILE A 100 12.73 6.48 -1.21
CA ILE A 100 12.33 7.06 -2.50
C ILE A 100 13.49 7.80 -3.16
N TYR A 101 14.32 8.51 -2.41
CA TYR A 101 15.51 9.17 -2.97
C TYR A 101 16.47 8.15 -3.63
N HIS A 102 16.79 7.05 -2.95
CA HIS A 102 17.76 6.07 -3.46
C HIS A 102 17.19 5.13 -4.53
N ASN A 103 15.90 4.81 -4.46
CA ASN A 103 15.31 3.72 -5.25
C ASN A 103 14.17 4.17 -6.18
N GLY A 104 13.59 5.35 -5.94
CA GLY A 104 12.30 5.72 -6.51
C GLY A 104 11.16 4.86 -5.98
N GLY A 105 9.99 4.96 -6.59
CA GLY A 105 8.85 4.10 -6.26
C GLY A 105 7.83 4.77 -5.33
N VAL A 106 7.28 3.98 -4.41
CA VAL A 106 6.21 4.36 -3.48
C VAL A 106 6.56 3.91 -2.07
N TYR A 107 6.30 4.74 -1.07
CA TYR A 107 6.30 4.42 0.35
C TYR A 107 4.90 4.66 0.89
N MET A 108 4.36 3.71 1.65
CA MET A 108 3.08 3.88 2.33
C MET A 108 3.12 3.22 3.70
N ASP A 109 2.48 3.84 4.68
CA ASP A 109 2.21 3.17 5.94
C ASP A 109 1.24 1.99 5.73
N THR A 110 1.33 0.97 6.58
CA THR A 110 0.59 -0.30 6.42
C THR A 110 -0.93 -0.18 6.60
N ASP A 111 -1.44 0.97 7.00
CA ASP A 111 -2.85 1.28 7.13
C ASP A 111 -3.45 1.96 5.89
N PHE A 112 -2.74 1.91 4.77
CA PHE A 112 -3.29 2.26 3.45
C PHE A 112 -3.99 1.08 2.79
N LEU A 113 -5.24 1.30 2.36
CA LEU A 113 -5.94 0.42 1.44
C LEU A 113 -5.87 0.99 0.02
N ALA A 114 -5.38 0.21 -0.94
CA ALA A 114 -5.26 0.63 -2.33
C ALA A 114 -6.38 0.07 -3.20
N ILE A 115 -7.00 0.92 -4.01
CA ILE A 115 -8.02 0.56 -5.00
C ILE A 115 -7.43 0.57 -6.41
N ASP A 116 -6.66 1.61 -6.74
CA ASP A 116 -6.03 1.78 -8.05
C ASP A 116 -4.76 2.63 -7.92
N MET A 117 -3.61 2.09 -8.31
CA MET A 117 -2.34 2.82 -8.28
C MET A 117 -1.85 3.25 -9.67
N THR A 118 -2.64 3.04 -10.74
CA THR A 118 -2.21 3.27 -12.12
C THR A 118 -1.68 4.68 -12.35
N SER A 119 -2.41 5.70 -11.90
CA SER A 119 -2.01 7.10 -12.08
C SER A 119 -0.82 7.52 -11.22
N ILE A 120 -0.59 6.85 -10.08
CA ILE A 120 0.60 7.07 -9.25
C ILE A 120 1.81 6.49 -9.96
N ILE A 121 1.72 5.22 -10.39
CA ILE A 121 2.80 4.49 -11.07
C ILE A 121 3.17 5.15 -12.39
N ASP A 122 2.21 5.74 -13.11
CA ASP A 122 2.48 6.52 -14.33
C ASP A 122 3.32 7.78 -14.06
N ARG A 123 3.29 8.31 -12.83
CA ARG A 123 3.93 9.58 -12.45
C ARG A 123 5.27 9.41 -11.75
N ILE A 124 5.53 8.25 -11.14
CA ILE A 124 6.78 8.05 -10.36
C ILE A 124 8.05 8.23 -11.20
N GLN A 125 7.97 8.15 -12.53
CA GLN A 125 9.14 8.24 -13.40
C GLN A 125 9.66 9.68 -13.56
N ASP A 126 8.79 10.67 -13.45
CA ASP A 126 9.14 12.07 -13.74
C ASP A 126 8.76 13.05 -12.63
N HIS A 127 8.06 12.64 -11.58
CA HIS A 127 7.72 13.49 -10.44
C HIS A 127 8.76 13.35 -9.32
N ASP A 128 9.20 14.48 -8.78
CA ASP A 128 10.05 14.51 -7.58
C ASP A 128 9.24 14.16 -6.32
N ILE A 129 7.97 14.55 -6.27
CA ILE A 129 7.09 14.19 -5.16
C ILE A 129 5.66 13.96 -5.64
N ILE A 130 5.09 12.86 -5.19
CA ILE A 130 3.68 12.53 -5.27
C ILE A 130 3.22 12.27 -3.85
N THR A 131 2.27 13.05 -3.37
CA THR A 131 1.77 12.95 -1.99
C THR A 131 0.31 13.39 -1.93
N TYR A 132 -0.25 13.51 -0.74
CA TYR A 132 -1.61 13.97 -0.53
C TYR A 132 -1.66 14.98 0.63
N THR A 133 -2.71 15.79 0.66
CA THR A 133 -3.00 16.68 1.78
C THR A 133 -4.23 16.20 2.54
N ALA A 134 -4.15 16.25 3.87
CA ALA A 134 -5.32 16.15 4.73
C ALA A 134 -5.98 17.52 4.92
N GLU A 135 -7.15 17.54 5.56
CA GLU A 135 -7.84 18.78 5.90
C GLU A 135 -6.93 19.75 6.66
N GLY A 136 -6.86 21.00 6.19
CA GLY A 136 -6.03 22.06 6.76
C GLY A 136 -4.59 22.13 6.24
N GLN A 137 -4.08 21.07 5.59
CA GLN A 137 -2.75 21.09 4.97
C GLN A 137 -2.78 21.80 3.61
N LYS A 138 -1.73 22.56 3.33
CA LYS A 138 -1.55 23.33 2.09
C LYS A 138 -0.17 23.08 1.48
N PHE A 139 -0.13 22.39 0.35
CA PHE A 139 1.14 21.99 -0.27
C PHE A 139 2.00 23.18 -0.69
N GLU A 140 1.39 24.27 -1.15
CA GLU A 140 2.08 25.52 -1.49
C GLU A 140 2.74 26.21 -0.30
N LYS A 141 2.35 25.83 0.93
CA LYS A 141 3.00 26.23 2.18
C LYS A 141 4.01 25.20 2.70
N GLY A 142 4.30 24.18 1.91
CA GLY A 142 5.18 23.06 2.25
C GLY A 142 4.53 22.00 3.13
N GLN A 143 3.20 22.04 3.32
CA GLN A 143 2.49 21.11 4.21
C GLN A 143 1.86 19.96 3.41
N PHE A 144 2.12 18.73 3.83
CA PHE A 144 1.57 17.50 3.24
C PHE A 144 1.62 16.37 4.26
N SER A 145 0.87 15.29 4.02
CA SER A 145 0.99 14.09 4.84
C SER A 145 2.15 13.24 4.35
N SER A 146 3.01 12.85 5.29
CA SER A 146 4.12 11.96 4.99
C SER A 146 3.75 10.47 4.98
N ASN A 147 2.51 10.10 5.35
CA ASN A 147 2.04 8.70 5.44
C ASN A 147 2.01 7.98 4.09
N PHE A 148 1.96 8.74 2.99
CA PHE A 148 2.15 8.27 1.63
C PHE A 148 3.11 9.20 0.89
N LEU A 149 4.11 8.61 0.22
CA LEU A 149 5.04 9.31 -0.65
C LEU A 149 5.35 8.46 -1.88
N ALA A 150 5.45 9.09 -3.03
CA ALA A 150 6.02 8.46 -4.22
C ALA A 150 6.86 9.46 -5.00
N GLY A 151 7.74 8.96 -5.85
CA GLY A 151 8.60 9.82 -6.67
C GLY A 151 9.68 9.06 -7.40
N ARG A 152 10.38 9.78 -8.27
CA ARG A 152 11.50 9.25 -9.04
C ARG A 152 12.74 9.07 -8.17
N LYS A 153 13.57 8.10 -8.55
CA LYS A 153 14.92 7.96 -8.02
C LYS A 153 15.71 9.26 -8.25
N GLY A 154 16.46 9.70 -7.25
CA GLY A 154 17.18 10.98 -7.28
C GLY A 154 16.25 12.19 -7.30
N SER A 155 15.05 12.06 -6.73
CA SER A 155 14.14 13.19 -6.50
C SER A 155 14.85 14.31 -5.73
N LYS A 156 14.74 15.54 -6.25
CA LYS A 156 15.32 16.72 -5.59
C LYS A 156 14.66 16.98 -4.24
N VAL A 157 13.34 16.81 -4.18
CA VAL A 157 12.54 17.03 -2.96
C VAL A 157 12.91 16.00 -1.90
N MET A 158 12.90 14.71 -2.26
CA MET A 158 13.25 13.64 -1.31
C MET A 158 14.70 13.74 -0.84
N GLY A 159 15.63 14.08 -1.75
CA GLY A 159 17.03 14.29 -1.42
C GLY A 159 17.27 15.47 -0.47
N ALA A 160 16.58 16.60 -0.67
CA ALA A 160 16.68 17.75 0.22
C ALA A 160 16.13 17.43 1.62
N ILE A 161 14.99 16.73 1.71
CA ILE A 161 14.41 16.31 2.98
C ILE A 161 15.34 15.30 3.68
N TRP A 162 15.82 14.28 2.97
CA TRP A 162 16.72 13.27 3.53
C TRP A 162 18.02 13.89 4.04
N LYS A 163 18.60 14.83 3.27
CA LYS A 163 19.78 15.59 3.71
C LYS A 163 19.51 16.34 5.01
N SER A 164 18.38 17.06 5.09
CA SER A 164 17.98 17.78 6.31
C SER A 164 17.76 16.83 7.49
N GLN A 165 17.13 15.67 7.27
CA GLN A 165 16.94 14.66 8.33
C GLN A 165 18.29 14.14 8.86
N LYS A 166 19.23 13.80 7.97
CA LYS A 166 20.59 13.39 8.37
C LYS A 166 21.29 14.46 9.19
N GLU A 167 21.27 15.72 8.73
CA GLU A 167 21.88 16.85 9.45
C GLU A 167 21.30 17.00 10.87
N HIS A 168 19.98 16.84 11.03
CA HIS A 168 19.34 16.91 12.37
C HIS A 168 19.67 15.69 13.23
N MET A 169 19.73 14.48 12.66
CA MET A 169 20.12 13.28 13.40
C MET A 169 21.56 13.36 13.89
N GLN A 170 22.48 13.82 13.02
CA GLN A 170 23.92 13.90 13.30
C GLN A 170 24.31 15.14 14.12
N HIS A 171 23.39 16.08 14.34
CA HIS A 171 23.61 17.20 15.25
C HIS A 171 23.35 16.75 16.69
N HIS A 172 24.42 16.38 17.38
CA HIS A 172 24.34 15.93 18.77
C HIS A 172 24.12 17.08 19.75
N CYS A 173 23.35 16.82 20.80
CA CYS A 173 23.17 17.77 21.90
C CYS A 173 23.67 17.20 23.24
N PRO A 174 23.84 18.07 24.26
CA PRO A 174 24.16 17.65 25.61
C PRO A 174 23.14 16.64 26.17
N LYS A 175 23.59 15.67 26.97
CA LYS A 175 22.78 14.56 27.50
C LYS A 175 21.60 15.04 28.37
N ASP A 176 21.73 16.20 28.99
CA ASP A 176 20.71 16.85 29.82
C ASP A 176 19.74 17.72 29.02
N MET A 177 19.97 17.90 27.71
CA MET A 177 19.09 18.68 26.85
C MET A 177 17.91 17.84 26.35
N VAL A 178 16.70 18.24 26.72
CA VAL A 178 15.46 17.73 26.11
C VAL A 178 14.98 18.78 25.09
N PRO A 179 14.95 18.45 23.79
CA PRO A 179 14.56 19.41 22.77
C PRO A 179 13.12 19.88 22.98
N LYS A 180 12.94 21.20 23.07
CA LYS A 180 11.61 21.84 23.10
C LYS A 180 10.84 21.66 21.78
N SER A 181 11.53 21.30 20.70
CA SER A 181 10.98 21.01 19.37
C SER A 181 11.96 20.13 18.60
N GLY A 182 11.45 19.21 17.77
CA GLY A 182 12.28 18.39 16.88
C GLY A 182 12.86 17.14 17.51
N MET A 183 14.15 16.90 17.25
CA MET A 183 14.89 15.74 17.72
C MET A 183 16.28 16.11 18.24
N CYS A 184 16.86 15.22 19.04
CA CYS A 184 18.23 15.33 19.52
C CYS A 184 18.83 13.93 19.67
N CYS A 185 20.02 13.71 19.12
CA CYS A 185 20.84 12.55 19.42
C CYS A 185 22.02 12.97 20.30
N TYR A 186 22.71 12.00 20.89
CA TYR A 186 23.74 12.22 21.91
C TYR A 186 25.07 11.59 21.50
N ASP A 187 26.19 12.12 21.98
CA ASP A 187 27.53 11.53 21.71
C ASP A 187 27.68 10.11 22.24
N ASP A 188 26.99 9.79 23.34
CA ASP A 188 26.92 8.44 23.90
C ASP A 188 26.01 7.56 23.01
N PRO A 189 26.57 6.60 22.24
CA PRO A 189 25.79 5.79 21.32
C PRO A 189 24.84 4.82 22.03
N SER A 190 25.04 4.59 23.34
CA SER A 190 24.15 3.76 24.15
C SER A 190 22.85 4.47 24.54
N VAL A 191 22.80 5.80 24.39
CA VAL A 191 21.62 6.61 24.72
C VAL A 191 20.74 6.78 23.48
N PRO A 192 19.46 6.35 23.53
CA PRO A 192 18.51 6.59 22.45
C PRO A 192 18.33 8.09 22.18
N CYS A 193 18.07 8.46 20.93
CA CYS A 193 17.74 9.84 20.60
C CYS A 193 16.42 10.27 21.26
N SER A 194 16.28 11.55 21.57
CA SER A 194 15.01 12.15 22.00
C SER A 194 14.28 12.71 20.78
N VAL A 195 13.08 12.19 20.50
CA VAL A 195 12.34 12.53 19.28
C VAL A 195 10.88 12.81 19.62
N ARG A 196 10.40 14.02 19.32
CA ARG A 196 8.96 14.31 19.42
C ARG A 196 8.18 13.64 18.30
N TRP A 197 6.90 13.35 18.56
CA TRP A 197 5.99 12.81 17.56
C TRP A 197 5.98 13.67 16.29
N ALA A 198 6.11 13.04 15.12
CA ALA A 198 6.26 13.67 13.80
C ALA A 198 7.46 14.65 13.68
N GLY A 199 8.35 14.69 14.66
CA GLY A 199 9.47 15.63 14.72
C GLY A 199 10.49 15.37 13.63
N VAL A 200 10.73 14.11 13.29
CA VAL A 200 11.64 13.71 12.18
C VAL A 200 10.91 13.72 10.84
N GLY A 201 9.61 13.42 10.83
CA GLY A 201 8.77 13.44 9.64
C GLY A 201 8.45 14.87 9.22
N GLU A 202 7.20 15.28 9.44
CA GLU A 202 6.68 16.58 9.01
C GLU A 202 7.42 17.78 9.64
N GLY A 203 7.94 17.61 10.86
CA GLY A 203 8.74 18.63 11.56
C GLY A 203 10.01 19.05 10.82
N ILE A 204 10.61 18.17 10.02
CA ILE A 204 11.79 18.46 9.20
C ILE A 204 11.42 18.61 7.72
N SER A 205 10.51 17.76 7.24
CA SER A 205 10.20 17.72 5.81
C SER A 205 9.46 18.96 5.30
N HIS A 206 8.56 19.55 6.11
CA HIS A 206 7.85 20.77 5.71
C HIS A 206 8.81 21.97 5.58
N PRO A 207 9.70 22.29 6.56
CA PRO A 207 10.70 23.34 6.40
C PRO A 207 11.67 23.12 5.23
N ALA A 208 12.07 21.87 4.98
CA ALA A 208 12.96 21.54 3.85
C ALA A 208 12.27 21.86 2.51
N LEU A 209 11.01 21.46 2.34
CA LEU A 209 10.23 21.80 1.14
C LEU A 209 9.99 23.30 0.99
N GLN A 210 9.68 24.01 2.09
CA GLN A 210 9.57 25.46 2.08
C GLN A 210 10.86 26.15 1.64
N THR A 211 12.02 25.59 1.98
CA THR A 211 13.32 26.12 1.54
C THR A 211 13.47 26.00 0.02
N LEU A 212 13.05 24.87 -0.58
CA LEU A 212 13.02 24.72 -2.03
C LEU A 212 12.08 25.73 -2.69
N PHE A 213 10.89 25.96 -2.13
CA PHE A 213 9.96 26.98 -2.63
C PHE A 213 10.55 28.40 -2.58
N ARG A 214 11.17 28.78 -1.45
CA ARG A 214 11.81 30.10 -1.29
C ARG A 214 12.96 30.28 -2.28
N ALA A 215 13.73 29.22 -2.53
CA ALA A 215 14.81 29.23 -3.51
C ALA A 215 14.32 29.15 -4.97
N LYS A 216 13.01 28.98 -5.21
CA LYS A 216 12.41 28.78 -6.53
C LYS A 216 13.06 27.62 -7.29
N GLU A 217 13.47 26.58 -6.56
CA GLU A 217 14.08 25.39 -7.14
C GLU A 217 13.06 24.63 -8.01
N PRO A 218 13.37 24.32 -9.28
CA PRO A 218 12.44 23.62 -10.15
C PRO A 218 12.39 22.14 -9.80
N PHE A 219 11.18 21.66 -9.49
CA PHE A 219 10.84 20.24 -9.31
C PHE A 219 9.40 19.97 -9.76
N LYS A 220 9.08 18.70 -10.05
CA LYS A 220 7.73 18.27 -10.44
C LYS A 220 7.00 17.65 -9.26
N SER A 221 5.78 18.10 -8.99
CA SER A 221 4.93 17.59 -7.91
C SER A 221 3.53 17.22 -8.39
N TYR A 222 2.94 16.17 -7.81
CA TYR A 222 1.52 15.85 -7.96
C TYR A 222 0.91 15.63 -6.58
N ILE A 223 -0.17 16.35 -6.28
CA ILE A 223 -0.78 16.32 -4.95
C ILE A 223 -2.22 15.84 -5.08
N PHE A 224 -2.54 14.76 -4.37
CA PHE A 224 -3.91 14.33 -4.17
C PHE A 224 -4.53 15.17 -3.05
N ASP A 225 -5.30 16.20 -3.39
CA ASP A 225 -5.96 17.09 -2.44
C ASP A 225 -7.48 17.07 -2.60
N GLY A 226 -8.21 17.68 -1.67
CA GLY A 226 -9.66 17.85 -1.75
C GLY A 226 -10.44 16.56 -2.11
N ASP A 227 -11.07 16.57 -3.28
CA ASP A 227 -11.86 15.44 -3.82
C ASP A 227 -11.00 14.28 -4.36
N GLU A 228 -9.68 14.40 -4.40
CA GLU A 228 -8.76 13.30 -4.72
C GLU A 228 -7.96 12.81 -3.50
N SER A 229 -8.01 13.54 -2.39
CA SER A 229 -7.32 13.17 -1.14
C SER A 229 -7.69 11.75 -0.68
N PHE A 230 -6.69 11.07 -0.13
CA PHE A 230 -6.82 9.71 0.42
C PHE A 230 -7.57 9.67 1.76
N VAL A 231 -7.99 10.85 2.26
CA VAL A 231 -8.78 11.02 3.47
C VAL A 231 -9.99 11.89 3.15
N PRO A 232 -11.08 11.32 2.58
CA PRO A 232 -12.34 12.02 2.49
C PRO A 232 -12.72 12.63 3.86
N THR A 233 -13.16 13.88 3.88
CA THR A 233 -13.55 14.57 5.12
C THR A 233 -14.54 13.72 5.92
N GLY A 234 -14.23 13.48 7.19
CA GLY A 234 -15.05 12.65 8.08
C GLY A 234 -14.90 11.13 7.88
N LEU A 235 -13.96 10.64 7.07
CA LEU A 235 -13.70 9.21 6.90
C LEU A 235 -13.42 8.52 8.25
N VAL A 236 -12.62 9.12 9.12
CA VAL A 236 -12.31 8.59 10.46
C VAL A 236 -13.59 8.30 11.24
N GLU A 237 -14.53 9.24 11.26
CA GLU A 237 -15.81 9.12 11.98
C GLU A 237 -16.67 7.99 11.40
N VAL A 238 -16.72 7.91 10.07
CA VAL A 238 -17.41 6.84 9.34
C VAL A 238 -16.84 5.46 9.71
N LEU A 239 -15.52 5.33 9.74
CA LEU A 239 -14.83 4.08 10.08
C LEU A 239 -15.00 3.75 11.57
N LYS A 240 -14.79 4.70 12.47
CA LYS A 240 -14.91 4.48 13.93
C LYS A 240 -16.32 4.04 14.33
N ARG A 241 -17.36 4.58 13.66
CA ARG A 241 -18.76 4.24 13.93
C ARG A 241 -19.29 3.06 13.13
N LYS A 242 -18.45 2.44 12.28
CA LYS A 242 -18.85 1.36 11.37
C LYS A 242 -20.13 1.68 10.60
N LEU A 243 -20.23 2.89 10.05
CA LEU A 243 -21.45 3.29 9.35
C LEU A 243 -21.70 2.36 8.15
N SER A 244 -22.97 2.06 7.91
CA SER A 244 -23.39 1.41 6.67
C SER A 244 -23.03 2.29 5.47
N VAL A 245 -22.89 1.69 4.28
CA VAL A 245 -22.61 2.44 3.04
C VAL A 245 -23.67 3.52 2.80
N SER A 246 -24.96 3.23 3.02
CA SER A 246 -26.04 4.20 2.85
C SER A 246 -25.95 5.35 3.87
N ASP A 247 -25.71 5.05 5.14
CA ASP A 247 -25.61 6.08 6.18
C ASP A 247 -24.38 6.96 5.99
N ALA A 248 -23.26 6.37 5.56
CA ALA A 248 -22.03 7.08 5.26
C ALA A 248 -22.20 8.01 4.05
N LEU A 249 -22.88 7.55 2.98
CA LEU A 249 -23.19 8.40 1.83
C LEU A 249 -24.06 9.60 2.21
N ALA A 250 -25.10 9.39 3.02
CA ALA A 250 -25.92 10.49 3.54
C ALA A 250 -25.10 11.42 4.46
N TYR A 251 -24.18 10.87 5.27
CA TYR A 251 -23.27 11.65 6.12
C TYR A 251 -22.34 12.57 5.31
N TRP A 252 -21.82 12.06 4.20
CA TRP A 252 -20.90 12.78 3.30
C TRP A 252 -21.63 13.78 2.40
N GLU A 253 -22.84 13.45 1.94
CA GLU A 253 -23.69 14.37 1.18
C GLU A 253 -23.97 15.66 1.97
N ARG A 254 -24.32 15.53 3.26
CA ARG A 254 -24.51 16.69 4.16
C ARG A 254 -23.24 17.54 4.36
N ARG A 255 -22.08 17.01 4.03
CA ARG A 255 -20.77 17.68 4.13
C ARG A 255 -20.20 18.06 2.75
N SER A 256 -20.98 17.87 1.69
CA SER A 256 -20.55 18.12 0.31
C SER A 256 -19.27 17.37 -0.11
N VAL A 257 -19.01 16.19 0.48
CA VAL A 257 -17.86 15.36 0.09
C VAL A 257 -18.19 14.62 -1.21
N LYS A 258 -17.49 14.93 -2.29
CA LYS A 258 -17.79 14.31 -3.59
C LYS A 258 -17.13 12.95 -3.70
N GLN A 259 -17.88 11.98 -4.22
CA GLN A 259 -17.40 10.65 -4.56
C GLN A 259 -16.51 10.00 -3.47
N PRO A 260 -16.94 9.98 -2.19
CA PRO A 260 -16.09 9.55 -1.08
C PRO A 260 -15.63 8.09 -1.20
N LEU A 261 -16.41 7.26 -1.91
CA LEU A 261 -16.10 5.86 -2.16
C LEU A 261 -15.32 5.63 -3.47
N GLN A 262 -14.93 6.66 -4.22
CA GLN A 262 -14.19 6.52 -5.49
C GLN A 262 -12.73 6.96 -5.41
N ARG A 263 -12.15 7.05 -4.20
CA ARG A 263 -10.72 7.37 -4.05
C ARG A 263 -9.86 6.20 -4.53
N LYS A 264 -8.64 6.56 -4.92
CA LYS A 264 -7.62 5.61 -5.39
C LYS A 264 -6.96 4.86 -4.23
N LEU A 265 -6.81 5.54 -3.10
CA LEU A 265 -6.30 4.99 -1.86
C LEU A 265 -7.11 5.56 -0.69
N TYR A 266 -7.09 4.83 0.42
CA TYR A 266 -7.69 5.22 1.69
C TYR A 266 -6.67 5.05 2.81
N HIS A 267 -6.35 6.15 3.49
CA HIS A 267 -5.58 6.07 4.74
C HIS A 267 -6.56 5.76 5.88
N LEU A 268 -6.44 4.58 6.48
CA LEU A 268 -7.42 4.06 7.45
C LEU A 268 -7.14 4.48 8.90
N PHE A 269 -6.03 5.19 9.17
CA PHE A 269 -5.63 5.72 10.47
C PHE A 269 -5.62 4.67 11.58
N ASN A 270 -4.70 3.72 11.52
CA ASN A 270 -4.57 2.68 12.56
C ASN A 270 -4.40 3.28 13.97
N SER A 271 -3.69 4.41 14.07
CA SER A 271 -3.50 5.16 15.32
C SER A 271 -4.81 5.64 15.98
N GLN A 272 -5.94 5.55 15.28
CA GLN A 272 -7.26 5.94 15.77
C GLN A 272 -8.19 4.75 16.06
N GLY A 273 -7.62 3.54 16.21
CA GLY A 273 -8.33 2.35 16.68
C GLY A 273 -8.99 1.53 15.59
N PHE A 274 -8.60 1.71 14.32
CA PHE A 274 -9.12 0.89 13.22
C PHE A 274 -8.90 -0.61 13.46
N ALA A 275 -7.70 -1.00 13.91
CA ALA A 275 -7.35 -2.39 14.19
C ALA A 275 -8.27 -3.05 15.21
N ASP A 276 -8.63 -2.32 16.27
CA ASP A 276 -9.46 -2.84 17.35
C ASP A 276 -10.94 -2.85 16.97
N ALA A 277 -11.34 -1.96 16.06
CA ALA A 277 -12.72 -1.86 15.62
C ALA A 277 -13.10 -3.00 14.68
N TYR A 278 -12.24 -3.41 13.75
CA TYR A 278 -12.64 -4.30 12.65
C TYR A 278 -12.12 -5.73 12.80
N SER A 279 -13.04 -6.69 12.84
CA SER A 279 -12.69 -8.09 12.64
C SER A 279 -12.41 -8.35 11.16
N CYS A 280 -11.72 -9.45 10.83
CA CYS A 280 -11.55 -9.79 9.42
C CYS A 280 -12.88 -10.09 8.71
N TYR A 281 -13.89 -10.63 9.42
CA TYR A 281 -15.22 -10.79 8.84
C TYR A 281 -15.81 -9.44 8.37
N ASP A 282 -15.64 -8.40 9.18
CA ASP A 282 -16.08 -7.04 8.84
C ASP A 282 -15.39 -6.50 7.58
N LEU A 283 -14.19 -7.00 7.27
CA LEU A 283 -13.39 -6.54 6.13
C LEU A 283 -13.60 -7.38 4.87
N THR A 284 -13.81 -8.69 4.99
CA THR A 284 -13.84 -9.60 3.83
C THR A 284 -15.22 -10.11 3.47
N ALA A 285 -16.13 -10.22 4.43
CA ALA A 285 -17.45 -10.82 4.22
C ALA A 285 -18.59 -9.80 4.29
N ASP A 286 -18.46 -8.80 5.17
CA ASP A 286 -19.44 -7.73 5.26
C ASP A 286 -19.27 -6.74 4.10
N ASN A 287 -20.32 -6.51 3.32
CA ASN A 287 -20.36 -5.47 2.30
C ASN A 287 -21.34 -4.35 2.64
N THR A 288 -21.89 -4.36 3.85
CA THR A 288 -22.86 -3.37 4.32
C THR A 288 -22.16 -2.15 4.93
N THR A 289 -21.01 -2.34 5.57
CA THR A 289 -20.17 -1.24 6.10
C THR A 289 -19.26 -0.64 5.03
N VAL A 290 -18.83 0.60 5.24
CA VAL A 290 -17.86 1.26 4.34
C VAL A 290 -16.53 0.50 4.26
N ALA A 291 -15.97 0.05 5.38
CA ALA A 291 -14.70 -0.67 5.37
C ALA A 291 -14.80 -1.93 4.51
N GLY A 292 -15.77 -2.80 4.79
CA GLY A 292 -15.96 -4.04 4.04
C GLY A 292 -16.26 -3.81 2.55
N ALA A 293 -17.05 -2.78 2.20
CA ALA A 293 -17.26 -2.40 0.80
C ALA A 293 -15.96 -1.95 0.09
N LEU A 294 -15.10 -1.21 0.79
CA LEU A 294 -13.80 -0.78 0.25
C LEU A 294 -12.83 -1.96 0.07
N TYR A 295 -12.74 -2.86 1.04
CA TYR A 295 -11.90 -4.07 0.92
C TYR A 295 -12.39 -4.98 -0.21
N LYS A 296 -13.70 -5.22 -0.31
CA LYS A 296 -14.29 -5.95 -1.44
C LYS A 296 -13.92 -5.32 -2.79
N ARG A 297 -13.92 -3.99 -2.86
CA ARG A 297 -13.51 -3.27 -4.07
C ARG A 297 -12.00 -3.39 -4.36
N SER A 298 -11.17 -3.38 -3.32
CA SER A 298 -9.71 -3.57 -3.46
C SER A 298 -9.33 -4.97 -3.98
N GLN A 299 -10.21 -5.94 -3.79
CA GLN A 299 -10.03 -7.35 -4.17
C GLN A 299 -10.61 -7.67 -5.56
N VAL A 300 -11.14 -6.70 -6.31
CA VAL A 300 -11.85 -6.99 -7.56
C VAL A 300 -10.97 -7.77 -8.54
N LYS A 301 -11.59 -8.87 -8.98
CA LYS A 301 -11.00 -10.16 -9.32
C LYS A 301 -9.98 -10.08 -10.44
N ARG A 302 -8.83 -10.74 -10.25
CA ARG A 302 -8.16 -11.41 -11.38
C ARG A 302 -9.22 -12.33 -12.00
N SER A 303 -9.41 -12.31 -13.32
CA SER A 303 -10.19 -13.35 -13.98
C SER A 303 -9.45 -14.67 -13.76
N ILE A 304 -9.85 -15.39 -12.71
CA ILE A 304 -9.35 -16.73 -12.48
C ILE A 304 -10.06 -17.56 -13.52
N ALA A 305 -9.28 -18.14 -14.44
CA ALA A 305 -9.83 -19.09 -15.40
C ALA A 305 -10.65 -20.11 -14.62
N ALA A 306 -11.88 -20.37 -15.06
CA ALA A 306 -12.75 -21.33 -14.39
C ALA A 306 -11.99 -22.66 -14.26
N HIS A 307 -11.87 -23.13 -13.02
CA HIS A 307 -11.22 -24.39 -12.69
C HIS A 307 -12.34 -25.41 -12.46
N ASP A 308 -12.77 -26.08 -13.53
CA ASP A 308 -14.02 -26.87 -13.56
C ASP A 308 -13.88 -28.30 -13.01
N GLY A 309 -12.82 -28.59 -12.27
CA GLY A 309 -12.54 -29.93 -11.73
C GLY A 309 -13.04 -30.16 -10.30
N PRO A 310 -13.25 -31.42 -9.87
CA PRO A 310 -13.50 -31.73 -8.46
C PRO A 310 -12.40 -31.18 -7.56
N THR A 311 -12.81 -30.45 -6.51
CA THR A 311 -11.89 -29.77 -5.61
C THR A 311 -11.83 -30.47 -4.26
N SER A 312 -10.64 -30.72 -3.72
CA SER A 312 -10.49 -31.21 -2.35
C SER A 312 -9.21 -30.70 -1.70
N LYS A 313 -9.28 -30.40 -0.40
CA LYS A 313 -8.07 -30.14 0.38
C LYS A 313 -7.24 -31.42 0.45
N CYS A 314 -5.97 -31.35 0.05
CA CYS A 314 -5.08 -32.51 0.03
C CYS A 314 -3.99 -32.50 1.11
N ALA A 315 -3.55 -31.33 1.58
CA ALA A 315 -2.51 -31.23 2.62
C ALA A 315 -2.55 -29.89 3.36
N ASN A 316 -2.05 -29.86 4.60
CA ASN A 316 -1.65 -28.61 5.26
C ASN A 316 -0.23 -28.23 4.82
N ASP A 317 0.20 -27.01 5.13
CA ASP A 317 1.60 -26.56 4.93
C ASP A 317 2.62 -27.58 5.48
N GLY A 318 3.62 -27.91 4.67
CA GLY A 318 4.63 -28.95 4.89
C GLY A 318 4.22 -30.39 4.52
N GLY A 319 2.92 -30.67 4.38
CA GLY A 319 2.38 -32.00 4.08
C GLY A 319 2.54 -32.43 2.62
N LEU A 320 2.32 -33.71 2.34
CA LEU A 320 2.36 -34.26 0.98
C LEU A 320 0.95 -34.27 0.36
N CYS A 321 0.78 -33.60 -0.78
CA CYS A 321 -0.47 -33.53 -1.54
C CYS A 321 -0.40 -34.48 -2.73
N ARG A 322 -1.25 -35.52 -2.75
CA ARG A 322 -1.39 -36.42 -3.90
C ARG A 322 -2.53 -35.91 -4.80
N CYS A 323 -2.18 -35.49 -6.00
CA CYS A 323 -3.09 -34.84 -6.94
C CYS A 323 -2.64 -35.09 -8.39
N THR A 324 -3.59 -35.44 -9.24
CA THR A 324 -3.44 -35.40 -10.70
C THR A 324 -4.31 -34.27 -11.22
N GLY A 325 -3.70 -33.12 -11.47
CA GLY A 325 -4.40 -31.90 -11.85
C GLY A 325 -3.64 -30.64 -11.42
N ASN A 326 -4.35 -29.61 -10.96
CA ASN A 326 -3.74 -28.39 -10.44
C ASN A 326 -3.81 -28.37 -8.92
N VAL A 327 -2.69 -28.10 -8.25
CA VAL A 327 -2.66 -27.86 -6.81
C VAL A 327 -2.51 -26.38 -6.55
N PHE A 328 -3.34 -25.84 -5.67
CA PHE A 328 -3.32 -24.44 -5.22
C PHE A 328 -2.81 -24.38 -3.79
N TYR A 329 -1.79 -23.58 -3.55
CA TYR A 329 -1.19 -23.32 -2.25
C TYR A 329 -1.49 -21.90 -1.81
N GLY A 330 -2.20 -21.74 -0.69
CA GLY A 330 -2.67 -20.44 -0.24
C GLY A 330 -3.21 -20.48 1.18
N ARG A 331 -3.93 -19.42 1.57
CA ARG A 331 -4.51 -19.25 2.90
C ARG A 331 -5.31 -20.48 3.31
N ARG A 332 -5.10 -20.98 4.54
CA ARG A 332 -5.82 -22.13 5.09
C ARG A 332 -7.14 -21.77 5.75
N PHE A 333 -7.18 -20.65 6.47
CA PHE A 333 -8.30 -20.29 7.32
C PHE A 333 -8.92 -18.98 6.87
N VAL A 334 -10.25 -18.92 6.88
CA VAL A 334 -10.97 -17.65 6.76
C VAL A 334 -10.61 -16.82 7.98
N CYS A 335 -10.02 -15.65 7.77
CA CYS A 335 -9.78 -14.67 8.83
C CYS A 335 -8.91 -15.13 10.01
N GLY A 336 -8.00 -16.08 9.80
CA GLY A 336 -7.15 -16.62 10.86
C GLY A 336 -7.91 -17.42 11.93
N GLY A 337 -9.20 -17.71 11.71
CA GLY A 337 -10.03 -18.53 12.57
C GLY A 337 -9.79 -20.03 12.40
N THR A 338 -10.78 -20.84 12.75
CA THR A 338 -10.73 -22.31 12.62
C THR A 338 -11.39 -22.81 11.33
N GLN A 339 -12.26 -22.01 10.72
CA GLN A 339 -12.93 -22.34 9.47
C GLN A 339 -11.92 -22.34 8.33
N GLN A 340 -11.81 -23.47 7.62
CA GLN A 340 -10.91 -23.57 6.48
C GLN A 340 -11.54 -22.95 5.23
N THR A 341 -10.69 -22.35 4.40
CA THR A 341 -11.06 -21.88 3.05
C THR A 341 -11.36 -23.08 2.14
N ASP A 342 -12.29 -22.90 1.22
CA ASP A 342 -12.44 -23.76 0.05
C ASP A 342 -11.62 -23.21 -1.13
N LEU A 343 -11.77 -23.78 -2.33
CA LEU A 343 -11.04 -23.28 -3.49
C LEU A 343 -11.40 -21.82 -3.78
N ALA A 344 -12.68 -21.46 -3.72
CA ALA A 344 -13.13 -20.10 -4.00
C ALA A 344 -12.49 -19.08 -3.04
N GLY A 345 -12.54 -19.34 -1.72
CA GLY A 345 -11.93 -18.48 -0.71
C GLY A 345 -10.40 -18.44 -0.77
N LEU A 346 -9.74 -19.53 -1.15
CA LEU A 346 -8.29 -19.53 -1.39
C LEU A 346 -7.93 -18.64 -2.58
N LEU A 347 -8.68 -18.79 -3.67
CA LEU A 347 -8.50 -18.08 -4.94
C LEU A 347 -8.74 -16.56 -4.83
N GLU A 348 -9.54 -16.12 -3.87
CA GLU A 348 -9.72 -14.69 -3.53
C GLU A 348 -8.50 -14.06 -2.85
N THR A 349 -7.57 -14.88 -2.36
CA THR A 349 -6.33 -14.43 -1.72
C THR A 349 -5.11 -14.68 -2.61
N GLN A 350 -3.96 -14.11 -2.24
CA GLN A 350 -2.70 -14.44 -2.90
C GLN A 350 -2.40 -15.94 -2.70
N HIS A 351 -2.15 -16.61 -3.82
CA HIS A 351 -1.89 -18.05 -3.86
C HIS A 351 -0.90 -18.37 -4.97
N PHE A 352 -0.34 -19.57 -4.92
CA PHE A 352 0.40 -20.17 -6.02
C PHE A 352 -0.32 -21.41 -6.53
N SER A 353 -0.13 -21.74 -7.80
CA SER A 353 -0.67 -22.96 -8.39
C SER A 353 0.40 -23.69 -9.20
N LYS A 354 0.26 -25.01 -9.30
CA LYS A 354 1.16 -25.86 -10.11
C LYS A 354 0.39 -27.04 -10.66
N ALA A 355 0.65 -27.39 -11.91
CA ALA A 355 0.18 -28.64 -12.49
C ALA A 355 1.02 -29.79 -11.92
N VAL A 356 0.36 -30.86 -11.48
CA VAL A 356 0.95 -32.02 -10.81
C VAL A 356 0.35 -33.29 -11.41
N ALA A 357 1.20 -34.26 -11.76
CA ALA A 357 0.74 -35.54 -12.29
C ALA A 357 0.50 -36.61 -11.20
N SER A 358 1.17 -36.48 -10.04
CA SER A 358 1.10 -37.47 -8.96
C SER A 358 1.12 -36.84 -7.56
N GLU A 359 2.25 -36.28 -7.13
CA GLU A 359 2.35 -35.66 -5.80
C GLU A 359 3.24 -34.43 -5.78
N ILE A 360 2.97 -33.55 -4.82
CA ILE A 360 3.76 -32.35 -4.52
C ILE A 360 3.77 -32.12 -3.02
N ARG A 361 4.88 -31.63 -2.47
CA ARG A 361 4.89 -31.14 -1.09
C ARG A 361 4.19 -29.78 -1.05
N CYS A 362 3.23 -29.66 -0.14
CA CYS A 362 2.45 -28.45 0.06
C CYS A 362 3.28 -27.43 0.85
N GLY A 363 4.17 -26.69 0.20
CA GLY A 363 5.01 -25.73 0.91
C GLY A 363 5.66 -24.71 -0.01
N ALA A 364 6.10 -23.60 0.59
CA ALA A 364 6.68 -22.47 -0.13
C ALA A 364 7.81 -22.86 -1.10
N GLN A 365 8.67 -23.81 -0.72
CA GLN A 365 9.78 -24.26 -1.56
C GLN A 365 9.33 -24.87 -2.89
N ASP A 366 8.30 -25.71 -2.88
CA ASP A 366 7.81 -26.42 -4.06
C ASP A 366 6.98 -25.54 -5.01
N PHE A 367 6.42 -24.46 -4.48
CA PHE A 367 5.64 -23.44 -5.20
C PHE A 367 6.46 -22.19 -5.58
N GLY A 368 7.75 -22.12 -5.22
CA GLY A 368 8.63 -21.01 -5.58
C GLY A 368 8.55 -19.77 -4.68
N GLY A 369 7.94 -19.88 -3.50
CA GLY A 369 7.92 -18.84 -2.47
C GLY A 369 6.74 -18.98 -1.50
N ASP A 370 6.68 -18.08 -0.51
CA ASP A 370 5.51 -17.96 0.37
C ASP A 370 4.49 -17.00 -0.27
N PRO A 371 3.26 -17.43 -0.59
CA PRO A 371 2.24 -16.54 -1.12
C PRO A 371 1.68 -15.60 -0.04
N LEU A 372 1.76 -15.96 1.24
CA LEU A 372 1.18 -15.20 2.36
C LEU A 372 2.07 -15.35 3.59
N PHE A 373 3.08 -14.49 3.70
CA PHE A 373 4.05 -14.53 4.80
C PHE A 373 3.37 -14.39 6.16
N GLY A 374 3.68 -15.31 7.08
CA GLY A 374 3.14 -15.32 8.44
C GLY A 374 1.73 -15.88 8.59
N VAL A 375 1.07 -16.27 7.49
CA VAL A 375 -0.29 -16.83 7.50
C VAL A 375 -0.22 -18.36 7.39
N ALA A 376 -1.11 -19.06 8.10
CA ALA A 376 -1.27 -20.51 7.96
C ALA A 376 -1.81 -20.88 6.57
N LYS A 377 -1.19 -21.88 5.95
CA LYS A 377 -1.47 -22.27 4.55
C LYS A 377 -1.87 -23.74 4.42
N HIS A 378 -2.52 -24.06 3.31
CA HIS A 378 -2.87 -25.43 2.93
C HIS A 378 -2.87 -25.57 1.40
N CYS A 379 -3.06 -26.80 0.93
CA CYS A 379 -3.20 -27.09 -0.49
C CYS A 379 -4.56 -27.67 -0.82
N ILE A 380 -5.12 -27.20 -1.94
CA ILE A 380 -6.35 -27.71 -2.55
C ILE A 380 -6.01 -28.25 -3.94
N CYS A 381 -6.35 -29.52 -4.18
CA CYS A 381 -6.24 -30.18 -5.48
C CYS A 381 -7.52 -29.94 -6.29
N VAL A 382 -7.34 -29.59 -7.55
CA VAL A 382 -8.38 -29.56 -8.59
C VAL A 382 -8.02 -30.62 -9.60
N GLN A 383 -8.80 -31.71 -9.63
CA GLN A 383 -8.55 -32.84 -10.53
C GLN A 383 -8.87 -32.46 -11.98
N LEU A 384 -8.05 -32.93 -12.92
CA LEU A 384 -8.29 -32.78 -14.36
C LEU A 384 -9.24 -33.84 -14.91
#